data_AF-A0A7Y7SLB0-F1
#
_entry.id   AF-A0A7Y7SLB0-F1
#
_cell.length_a   1.000
_cell.length_b   1.000
_cell.length_c   1.000
_cell.angle_alpha   90.00
_cell.angle_beta   90.00
_cell.angle_gamma   90.00
#
_symmetry.space_group_name_H-M   'P 1'
#
loop_
_entity.id
_entity.type
_entity.pdbx_description
1 polymer ?
#
loop_
_entity_poly.entity_id
_entity_poly.type
_entity_poly.pdbx_seq_one_letter_code
_entity_poly.pdbx_strand_id
1 'polypeptide(L)' 'MQGVIKFVKGWLLFSLLWGIFMWFVSWQAQGKEIGMVIVMSLYAGLIYQALMTMVARYKARRSQA' A
#
# COMPACT_ATOMS: atom_id res chain seq x y z
N MET A 1 13.90 14.88 5.52
CA MET A 1 13.67 13.61 6.27
C MET A 1 12.20 13.36 6.64
N GLN A 2 11.40 14.36 7.05
CA GLN A 2 10.00 14.14 7.47
C GLN A 2 9.06 13.56 6.38
N GLY A 3 9.27 13.89 5.10
CA GLY A 3 8.45 13.38 4.01
C GLY A 3 8.56 11.86 3.80
N VAL A 4 9.80 11.33 3.88
CA VAL A 4 10.07 9.88 3.76
C VAL A 4 9.46 9.13 4.94
N ILE A 5 9.52 9.68 6.15
CA ILE A 5 8.92 9.05 7.34
C ILE A 5 7.39 8.96 7.22
N LYS A 6 6.73 10.02 6.72
CA LYS A 6 5.28 9.99 6.45
C LYS A 6 4.93 8.97 5.37
N PHE A 7 5.74 8.89 4.32
CA PHE A 7 5.58 7.90 3.26
C PHE A 7 5.68 6.47 3.80
N VAL A 8 6.74 6.16 4.53
CA VAL A 8 7.00 4.82 5.10
C VAL A 8 5.92 4.44 6.11
N LYS A 9 5.48 5.37 6.97
CA LYS A 9 4.36 5.10 7.89
C LYS A 9 3.08 4.76 7.14
N GLY A 10 2.68 5.55 6.15
CA GLY A 10 1.48 5.28 5.36
C GLY A 10 1.58 3.98 4.57
N TRP A 11 2.77 3.71 4.00
CA TRP A 11 3.06 2.48 3.27
C TRP A 11 2.95 1.24 4.15
N LEU A 12 3.62 1.24 5.31
CA LEU A 12 3.60 0.11 6.24
C LEU A 12 2.21 -0.10 6.83
N LEU A 13 1.51 0.97 7.21
CA LEU A 13 0.16 0.88 7.76
C LEU A 13 -0.81 0.28 6.74
N PHE A 14 -0.76 0.75 5.48
CA PHE A 14 -1.58 0.20 4.41
C PHE A 14 -1.21 -1.26 4.12
N SER A 15 0.08 -1.58 4.00
CA SER A 15 0.55 -2.94 3.73
C SER A 15 0.10 -3.92 4.80
N LEU A 16 0.17 -3.50 6.07
CA LEU A 16 -0.27 -4.30 7.21
C LEU A 16 -1.78 -4.54 7.17
N LEU A 17 -2.57 -3.46 7.05
CA LEU A 17 -4.04 -3.55 7.01
C LEU A 17 -4.53 -4.35 5.80
N TRP A 18 -3.92 -4.15 4.63
CA TRP A 18 -4.20 -4.88 3.41
C TRP A 18 -3.84 -6.36 3.54
N GLY A 19 -2.69 -6.67 4.13
CA GLY A 19 -2.27 -8.05 4.40
C GLY A 19 -3.21 -8.78 5.32
N ILE A 20 -3.62 -8.14 6.42
CA ILE A 20 -4.61 -8.70 7.35
C ILE A 20 -5.94 -8.92 6.63
N PHE A 21 -6.42 -7.93 5.86
CA PHE A 21 -7.65 -8.06 5.09
C PHE A 21 -7.61 -9.24 4.11
N MET A 22 -6.56 -9.33 3.28
CA MET A 22 -6.40 -10.41 2.30
C MET A 22 -6.18 -11.78 2.96
N TRP A 23 -5.53 -11.80 4.13
CA TRP A 23 -5.38 -13.01 4.92
C TRP A 23 -6.74 -13.61 5.25
N PHE A 24 -7.66 -12.84 5.84
CA PHE A 24 -9.00 -13.31 6.18
C PHE A 24 -9.88 -13.57 4.95
N VAL A 25 -9.73 -12.80 3.87
CA VAL A 25 -10.60 -12.91 2.69
C VAL A 25 -10.24 -14.09 1.79
N SER A 26 -8.94 -14.35 1.58
CA SER A 26 -8.50 -15.25 0.52
C SER A 26 -7.27 -16.08 0.86
N TRP A 27 -6.24 -15.48 1.45
CA TRP A 27 -4.94 -16.14 1.57
C TRP A 27 -4.91 -17.24 2.63
N GLN A 28 -5.72 -17.13 3.69
CA GLN A 28 -5.93 -18.22 4.65
C GLN A 28 -6.53 -19.45 3.98
N ALA A 29 -7.50 -19.27 3.08
CA ALA A 29 -8.15 -20.36 2.35
C ALA A 29 -7.22 -21.00 1.29
N GLN A 30 -6.23 -20.26 0.80
CA GLN A 30 -5.27 -20.73 -0.20
C GLN A 30 -4.01 -21.36 0.41
N GLY A 31 -3.91 -21.42 1.75
CA GLY A 31 -2.75 -22.02 2.43
C GLY A 31 -1.42 -21.34 2.08
N LYS A 32 -1.44 -20.05 1.73
CA LYS A 32 -0.24 -19.34 1.29
C LYS A 32 0.76 -19.21 2.44
N GLU A 33 2.03 -19.39 2.11
CA GLU A 33 3.11 -19.13 3.05
C GLU A 33 3.09 -17.67 3.54
N ILE A 34 3.29 -17.51 4.83
CA ILE A 34 3.28 -16.21 5.51
C ILE A 34 4.33 -15.26 4.91
N GLY A 35 5.49 -15.79 4.50
CA GLY A 35 6.53 -14.99 3.82
C GLY A 35 6.03 -14.36 2.52
N MET A 36 5.30 -15.13 1.71
CA MET A 36 4.75 -14.66 0.43
C MET A 36 3.64 -13.61 0.64
N VAL A 37 2.81 -13.82 1.66
CA VAL A 37 1.78 -12.87 2.11
C VAL A 37 2.40 -11.51 2.48
N ILE A 38 3.48 -11.51 3.26
CA ILE A 38 4.18 -10.27 3.66
C ILE A 38 4.74 -9.55 2.43
N VAL A 39 5.40 -10.26 1.52
CA VAL A 39 5.97 -9.68 0.30
C VAL A 39 4.88 -9.07 -0.58
N MET A 40 3.78 -9.80 -0.81
CA MET A 40 2.65 -9.31 -1.60
C MET A 40 1.99 -8.08 -0.98
N SER A 41 1.85 -8.04 0.34
CA SER A 41 1.33 -6.90 1.08
C SER A 41 2.21 -5.66 0.95
N LEU A 42 3.52 -5.82 1.14
CA LEU A 42 4.49 -4.73 0.98
C LEU A 42 4.49 -4.19 -0.45
N TYR A 43 4.43 -5.09 -1.43
CA TYR A 43 4.37 -4.72 -2.84
C TYR A 43 3.08 -3.95 -3.17
N ALA A 44 1.92 -4.41 -2.68
CA ALA A 44 0.65 -3.71 -2.85
C ALA A 44 0.69 -2.30 -2.23
N GLY A 45 1.34 -2.13 -1.07
CA GLY A 45 1.51 -0.82 -0.48
C GLY A 45 2.40 0.13 -1.29
N LEU A 46 3.42 -0.36 -1.99
CA LEU A 46 4.22 0.47 -2.88
C LEU A 46 3.40 0.98 -4.06
N ILE A 47 2.58 0.10 -4.66
CA ILE A 47 1.65 0.47 -5.74
C ILE A 47 0.64 1.51 -5.24
N TYR A 48 0.06 1.31 -4.06
CA TYR A 48 -0.88 2.26 -3.47
C TYR A 48 -0.27 3.65 -3.31
N GLN A 49 0.98 3.72 -2.82
CA GLN A 49 1.67 5.00 -2.69
C GLN A 49 2.01 5.65 -4.04
N ALA A 50 2.41 4.86 -5.03
CA ALA A 50 2.65 5.36 -6.39
C ALA A 50 1.36 5.97 -6.98
N LEU A 51 0.23 5.29 -6.81
CA LEU A 51 -1.08 5.78 -7.23
C LEU A 51 -1.48 7.06 -6.49
N MET A 52 -1.36 7.10 -5.16
CA MET A 52 -1.66 8.30 -4.38
C MET A 52 -0.81 9.49 -4.82
N THR A 53 0.47 9.27 -5.11
CA THR A 53 1.37 10.32 -5.61
C THR A 53 0.96 10.80 -7.00
N MET A 54 0.56 9.88 -7.88
CA MET A 54 0.07 10.20 -9.22
C MET A 54 -1.26 10.96 -9.18
N VAL A 55 -2.21 10.53 -8.34
CA VAL A 55 -3.50 11.20 -8.13
C VAL A 55 -3.31 12.58 -7.52
N ALA A 56 -2.42 12.73 -6.54
CA ALA A 56 -2.09 14.02 -5.96
C ALA A 56 -1.51 14.97 -7.00
N ARG A 57 -0.60 14.49 -7.87
CA ARG A 57 -0.08 15.26 -9.01
C ARG A 57 -1.18 15.61 -10.01
N TYR A 58 -2.07 14.68 -10.33
CA TYR A 58 -3.18 14.91 -11.25
C TYR A 58 -4.15 15.97 -10.70
N LYS A 59 -4.53 15.87 -9.43
CA LYS A 59 -5.39 16.84 -8.75
C LYS A 59 -4.72 18.22 -8.66
N ALA A 60 -3.43 18.28 -8.35
CA ALA A 60 -2.68 19.54 -8.31
C ALA A 60 -2.66 20.24 -9.69
N ARG A 61 -2.46 19.48 -10.77
CA ARG A 61 -2.54 20.02 -12.14
C ARG A 61 -3.93 20.53 -12.50
N ARG A 62 -4.98 19.86 -12.03
CA ARG A 62 -6.37 20.22 -12.31
C ARG A 62 -6.88 21.38 -11.48
N SER A 63 -6.34 21.61 -10.29
CA SER A 63 -6.65 22.80 -9.46
C SER A 63 -5.85 24.05 -9.84
N GLN A 64 -4.90 23.93 -10.76
CA GLN A 64 -4.12 25.06 -11.31
C GLN A 64 -4.65 25.55 -12.68
N ALA A 65 -5.71 24.92 -13.21
CA ALA A 65 -6.42 25.32 -14.42
C ALA A 65 -7.81 25.86 -14.05
#